data_AF-A0A221NRI4-F1
#
_entry.id   AF-A0A221NRI4-F1
#
_cell.length_a   1.000
_cell.length_b   1.000
_cell.length_c   1.000
_cell.angle_alpha   90.00
_cell.angle_beta   90.00
_cell.angle_gamma   90.00
#
_symmetry.space_group_name_H-M   'P 1'
#
loop_
_entity.id
_entity.type
_entity.pdbx_description
1 polymer ?
#
loop_
_entity_poly.entity_id
_entity_poly.type
_entity_poly.pdbx_seq_one_letter_code
_entity_poly.pdbx_strand_id
1 'polypeptide(L)'
;MIAVIMAVFLWMAHSTLLGASLFFVPGATYTFLLFRVLPQSSRASMLMLCALPLASYSALSIEDDLGIPAAASWFLGVIVGGIASGYPWSGKRSQAAKKPSGTVGAGKESVGGRRQAMINGSCAAVLMGAGLGHFIFQSPTAAVGAVLAGALVCGWALFRFPPSAVTRNALLLVIPVEFFLLAFLGGNTSQMALPFVWTYGALAGVLLGGHYWSGPLVGAPRPPFSSQEKRRRKRKKVRRSQDKQKQNKVPAGRR
;
A
#
# COMPACT_ATOMS: atom_id res chain seq x y z
N MET A 1 17.74 10.28 17.17
CA MET A 1 16.26 10.36 17.06
C MET A 1 15.59 9.03 17.41
N ILE A 2 15.85 7.91 16.73
CA ILE A 2 15.28 6.60 17.11
C ILE A 2 15.55 6.26 18.58
N ALA A 3 16.80 6.37 19.05
CA ALA A 3 17.16 6.13 20.44
C ALA A 3 16.39 7.03 21.44
N VAL A 4 16.09 8.28 21.07
CA VAL A 4 15.31 9.21 21.89
C VAL A 4 13.86 8.75 21.98
N ILE A 5 13.25 8.34 20.85
CA ILE A 5 11.87 7.83 20.83
C ILE A 5 11.76 6.52 21.60
N MET A 6 12.77 5.64 21.51
CA MET A 6 12.83 4.41 22.31
C MET A 6 12.93 4.71 23.82
N ALA A 7 13.73 5.71 24.20
CA ALA A 7 13.81 6.14 25.60
C ALA A 7 12.48 6.72 26.10
N VAL A 8 11.80 7.54 25.29
CA VAL A 8 10.45 8.05 25.59
C VAL A 8 9.45 6.90 25.73
N PHE A 9 9.49 5.91 24.83
CA PHE A 9 8.63 4.73 24.91
C PHE A 9 8.86 3.94 26.21
N LEU A 10 10.12 3.63 26.54
CA LEU A 10 10.47 2.92 27.78
C LEU A 10 10.03 3.69 29.03
N TRP A 11 10.16 5.01 29.01
CA TRP A 11 9.71 5.88 30.10
C TRP A 11 8.19 5.89 30.25
N MET A 12 7.44 6.07 29.15
CA MET A 12 5.98 6.15 29.18
C MET A 12 5.33 4.80 29.50
N ALA A 13 5.86 3.71 28.95
CA ALA A 13 5.29 2.38 29.11
C ALA A 13 5.74 1.67 30.39
N HIS A 14 6.62 2.28 31.21
CA HIS A 14 7.29 1.72 32.40
C HIS A 14 6.66 0.44 33.00
N SER A 15 5.44 0.52 33.53
CA SER A 15 4.73 -0.61 34.18
C SER A 15 3.95 -1.53 33.23
N THR A 16 3.64 -1.08 32.01
CA THR A 16 2.87 -1.80 30.98
C THR A 16 3.73 -2.18 29.78
N LEU A 17 5.05 -2.22 29.93
CA LEU A 17 6.02 -2.33 28.83
C LEU A 17 5.75 -3.52 27.90
N LEU A 18 5.45 -4.69 28.47
CA LEU A 18 5.13 -5.89 27.68
C LEU A 18 3.87 -5.68 26.84
N GLY A 19 2.79 -5.16 27.42
CA GLY A 19 1.55 -4.86 26.71
C GLY A 19 1.74 -3.79 25.64
N ALA A 20 2.42 -2.69 25.98
CA ALA A 20 2.74 -1.59 25.08
C ALA A 20 3.63 -2.04 23.89
N SER A 21 4.54 -3.00 24.13
CA SER A 21 5.42 -3.55 23.08
C SER A 21 4.65 -4.28 21.97
N LEU A 22 3.50 -4.88 22.31
CA LEU A 22 2.61 -5.55 21.35
C LEU A 22 1.97 -4.57 20.36
N PHE A 23 1.99 -3.26 20.63
CA PHE A 23 1.54 -2.22 19.71
C PHE A 23 2.70 -1.50 19.04
N PHE A 24 3.77 -1.24 19.80
CA PHE A 24 4.96 -0.57 19.31
C PHE A 24 5.67 -1.35 18.19
N VAL A 25 5.95 -2.64 18.41
CA VAL A 25 6.71 -3.47 17.45
C VAL A 25 5.94 -3.64 16.14
N PRO A 26 4.63 -3.95 16.14
CA PRO A 26 3.85 -3.96 14.92
C PRO A 26 3.78 -2.60 14.23
N GLY A 27 3.61 -1.48 14.97
CA GLY A 27 3.60 -0.14 14.37
C GLY A 27 4.91 0.21 13.65
N ALA A 28 6.04 -0.14 14.26
CA ALA A 28 7.37 0.04 13.65
C ALA A 28 7.57 -0.86 12.44
N THR A 29 7.23 -2.14 12.56
CA THR A 29 7.36 -3.11 11.47
C THR A 29 6.46 -2.75 10.29
N TYR A 30 5.21 -2.39 10.57
CA TYR A 30 4.22 -1.94 9.58
C TYR A 30 4.75 -0.77 8.76
N THR A 31 5.24 0.27 9.45
CA THR A 31 5.66 1.51 8.79
C THR A 31 6.99 1.34 8.07
N PHE A 32 7.91 0.53 8.61
CA PHE A 32 9.12 0.14 7.92
C PHE A 32 8.79 -0.55 6.58
N LEU A 33 7.92 -1.58 6.61
CA LEU A 33 7.50 -2.30 5.41
C LEU A 33 6.74 -1.41 4.42
N LEU A 34 5.90 -0.50 4.92
CA LEU A 34 5.14 0.47 4.13
C LEU A 34 6.03 1.34 3.24
N PHE A 35 7.17 1.79 3.76
CA PHE A 35 8.07 2.69 3.03
C PHE A 35 9.22 1.97 2.32
N ARG A 36 9.62 0.76 2.76
CA ARG A 36 10.72 0.00 2.13
C ARG A 36 10.26 -1.00 1.09
N VAL A 37 9.21 -1.76 1.38
CA VAL A 37 8.83 -2.96 0.60
C VAL A 37 7.60 -2.69 -0.24
N LEU A 38 6.58 -2.08 0.35
CA LEU A 38 5.28 -1.85 -0.27
C LEU A 38 5.27 -0.91 -1.48
N PRO A 39 6.19 0.07 -1.68
CA PRO A 39 6.19 0.93 -2.87
C PRO A 39 6.33 0.17 -4.20
N GLN A 40 6.70 -1.11 -4.14
CA GLN A 40 6.81 -2.00 -5.30
C GLN A 40 5.43 -2.47 -5.83
N SER A 41 4.37 -2.30 -5.03
CA SER A 41 2.96 -2.47 -5.42
C SER A 41 2.21 -1.18 -5.09
N SER A 42 1.95 -0.34 -6.09
CA SER A 42 1.29 0.96 -5.89
C SER A 42 -0.04 0.83 -5.15
N ARG A 43 -0.80 -0.23 -5.45
CA ARG A 43 -2.08 -0.52 -4.80
C ARG A 43 -1.92 -0.94 -3.34
N ALA A 44 -1.03 -1.87 -3.03
CA ALA A 44 -0.82 -2.28 -1.64
C ALA A 44 -0.25 -1.12 -0.81
N SER A 45 0.68 -0.35 -1.37
CA SER A 45 1.19 0.86 -0.72
C SER A 45 0.07 1.86 -0.41
N MET A 46 -0.83 2.14 -1.36
CA MET A 46 -1.94 3.07 -1.15
C MET A 46 -2.92 2.57 -0.09
N LEU A 47 -3.34 1.31 -0.15
CA LEU A 47 -4.32 0.76 0.79
C LEU A 47 -3.74 0.62 2.20
N MET A 48 -2.48 0.22 2.33
CA MET A 48 -1.80 0.17 3.62
C MET A 48 -1.52 1.60 4.16
N LEU A 49 -1.30 2.59 3.29
CA LEU A 49 -1.25 3.99 3.75
C LEU A 49 -2.62 4.45 4.27
N CYS A 50 -3.72 4.09 3.59
CA CYS A 50 -5.09 4.37 4.05
C CYS A 50 -5.46 3.60 5.33
N ALA A 51 -4.90 2.41 5.55
CA ALA A 51 -5.13 1.63 6.76
C ALA A 51 -4.34 2.14 7.97
N LEU A 52 -3.35 3.01 7.79
CA LEU A 52 -2.57 3.60 8.88
C LEU A 52 -3.43 4.43 9.86
N PRO A 53 -4.26 5.41 9.41
CA PRO A 53 -5.17 6.11 10.32
C PRO A 53 -6.23 5.19 10.92
N LEU A 54 -6.67 4.15 10.19
CA LEU A 54 -7.60 3.15 10.72
C LEU A 54 -6.97 2.36 11.87
N ALA A 55 -5.74 1.88 11.71
CA ALA A 55 -5.01 1.18 12.78
C ALA A 55 -4.75 2.06 14.00
N SER A 56 -4.47 3.36 13.80
CA SER A 56 -4.38 4.31 14.90
C SER A 56 -5.71 4.49 15.63
N TYR A 57 -6.82 4.59 14.89
CA TYR A 57 -8.16 4.69 15.49
C TYR A 57 -8.59 3.40 16.19
N SER A 58 -8.25 2.24 15.63
CA SER A 58 -8.44 0.94 16.26
C SER A 58 -7.71 0.85 17.61
N ALA A 59 -6.45 1.28 17.66
CA ALA A 59 -5.67 1.29 18.90
C ALA A 59 -6.29 2.22 19.95
N LEU A 60 -6.80 3.39 19.56
CA LEU A 60 -7.54 4.29 20.46
C LEU A 60 -8.81 3.63 20.99
N SER A 61 -9.55 2.91 20.14
CA SER A 61 -10.85 2.32 20.51
C SER A 61 -10.77 1.19 21.54
N ILE A 62 -9.59 0.62 21.77
CA ILE A 62 -9.36 -0.49 22.71
C ILE A 62 -8.45 -0.10 23.88
N GLU A 63 -7.93 1.13 23.89
CA GLU A 63 -6.95 1.60 24.88
C GLU A 63 -7.53 1.60 26.29
N ASP A 64 -8.75 2.11 26.45
CA ASP A 64 -9.45 2.15 27.74
C ASP A 64 -9.76 0.73 28.25
N ASP A 65 -10.16 -0.19 27.38
CA ASP A 65 -10.49 -1.58 27.72
C ASP A 65 -9.25 -2.39 28.13
N LEU A 66 -8.10 -2.11 27.49
CA LEU A 66 -6.84 -2.81 27.75
C LEU A 66 -6.06 -2.23 28.92
N GLY A 67 -6.32 -0.99 29.33
CA GLY A 67 -5.55 -0.27 30.35
C GLY A 67 -4.07 -0.07 29.98
N ILE A 68 -3.75 -0.16 28.68
CA ILE A 68 -2.40 -0.08 28.12
C ILE A 68 -2.40 1.06 27.11
N PRO A 69 -1.35 1.90 27.03
CA PRO A 69 -1.26 3.01 26.09
C PRO A 69 -1.05 2.53 24.64
N ALA A 70 -2.05 1.86 24.08
CA ALA A 70 -2.00 1.14 22.81
C ALA A 70 -1.79 2.10 21.64
N ALA A 71 -2.54 3.21 21.58
CA ALA A 71 -2.41 4.18 20.50
C ALA A 71 -1.07 4.91 20.57
N ALA A 72 -0.68 5.40 21.75
CA ALA A 72 0.62 6.07 21.93
C ALA A 72 1.78 5.14 21.54
N SER A 73 1.75 3.88 21.97
CA SER A 73 2.75 2.88 21.62
C SER A 73 2.79 2.60 20.12
N TRP A 74 1.63 2.44 19.48
CA TRP A 74 1.52 2.30 18.03
C TRP A 74 2.12 3.50 17.29
N PHE A 75 1.77 4.73 17.69
CA PHE A 75 2.28 5.96 17.08
C PHE A 75 3.79 6.09 17.21
N LEU A 76 4.36 5.84 18.39
CA LEU A 76 5.82 5.85 18.58
C LEU A 76 6.50 4.80 17.70
N GLY A 77 5.89 3.61 17.59
CA GLY A 77 6.31 2.57 16.66
C GLY A 77 6.32 3.07 15.22
N VAL A 78 5.21 3.66 14.75
CA VAL A 78 5.08 4.24 13.40
C VAL A 78 6.19 5.23 13.09
N ILE A 79 6.49 6.15 14.02
CA ILE A 79 7.56 7.13 13.85
C ILE A 79 8.92 6.43 13.72
N VAL A 80 9.22 5.46 14.60
CA VAL A 80 10.48 4.70 14.56
C VAL A 80 10.64 3.93 13.26
N GLY A 81 9.61 3.18 12.83
CA GLY A 81 9.60 2.46 11.57
C GLY A 81 9.75 3.38 10.36
N GLY A 82 9.09 4.54 10.42
CA GLY A 82 9.20 5.63 9.46
C GLY A 82 10.63 6.14 9.28
N ILE A 83 11.31 6.45 10.38
CA ILE A 83 12.71 6.90 10.35
C ILE A 83 13.63 5.77 9.88
N ALA A 84 13.47 4.56 10.43
CA ALA A 84 14.30 3.40 10.11
C ALA A 84 14.20 2.98 8.64
N SER A 85 13.06 3.24 8.00
CA SER A 85 12.88 2.97 6.57
C SER A 85 13.82 3.80 5.68
N GLY A 86 14.39 4.90 6.20
CA GLY A 86 15.19 5.84 5.42
C GLY A 86 14.35 6.73 4.50
N TYR A 87 13.03 6.80 4.71
CA TYR A 87 12.17 7.73 4.00
C TYR A 87 12.61 9.16 4.33
N PRO A 88 12.86 10.05 3.35
CA PRO A 88 13.25 11.41 3.64
C PRO A 88 12.02 12.18 4.17
N TRP A 89 11.95 12.33 5.50
CA TRP A 89 10.89 13.08 6.19
C TRP A 89 11.01 14.60 5.98
N SER A 90 12.20 15.10 5.63
CA SER A 90 12.41 16.49 5.19
C SER A 90 13.55 16.55 4.16
N GLY A 91 13.37 17.39 3.13
CA GLY A 91 14.36 17.60 2.05
C GLY A 91 13.88 17.17 0.65
N LYS A 92 14.53 17.72 -0.38
CA LYS A 92 14.30 17.30 -1.77
C LYS A 92 14.50 15.79 -1.85
N ARG A 93 13.47 15.06 -2.31
CA ARG A 93 13.54 13.64 -2.67
C ARG A 93 14.89 13.40 -3.32
N SER A 94 15.78 12.68 -2.63
CA SER A 94 17.06 12.33 -3.21
C SER A 94 16.74 11.61 -4.52
N GLN A 95 17.19 12.17 -5.65
CA GLN A 95 17.08 11.54 -6.96
C GLN A 95 17.83 10.18 -7.01
N ALA A 96 18.40 9.73 -5.89
CA ALA A 96 18.89 8.38 -5.65
C ALA A 96 17.78 7.31 -5.52
N ALA A 97 16.49 7.68 -5.47
CA ALA A 97 15.41 6.77 -5.88
C ALA A 97 15.30 6.66 -7.42
N LYS A 98 16.40 6.92 -8.14
CA LYS A 98 16.60 6.46 -9.50
C LYS A 98 16.38 4.95 -9.49
N LYS A 99 15.50 4.51 -10.39
CA LYS A 99 15.35 3.13 -10.86
C LYS A 99 16.69 2.38 -10.73
N PRO A 100 16.71 1.12 -10.28
CA PRO A 100 17.93 0.34 -10.24
C PRO A 100 18.55 0.36 -11.64
N SER A 101 19.65 1.09 -11.75
CA SER A 101 20.51 1.19 -12.91
C SER A 101 21.37 -0.07 -12.90
N GLY A 102 20.78 -1.18 -13.31
CA GLY A 102 21.45 -2.46 -13.51
C GLY A 102 21.05 -2.99 -14.86
N THR A 103 21.92 -2.81 -15.84
CA THR A 103 21.85 -3.38 -17.17
C THR A 103 21.86 -4.90 -17.09
N VAL A 104 20.69 -5.53 -16.97
CA VAL A 104 20.50 -6.96 -17.23
C VAL A 104 19.21 -7.10 -18.03
N GLY A 105 19.35 -7.52 -19.28
CA GLY A 105 18.31 -8.20 -20.05
C GLY A 105 16.97 -7.48 -20.24
N ALA A 106 16.84 -6.81 -21.38
CA ALA A 106 15.60 -6.62 -22.14
C ALA A 106 14.27 -7.07 -21.48
N GLY A 107 13.48 -6.08 -21.05
CA GLY A 107 12.05 -6.01 -21.35
C GLY A 107 11.14 -7.06 -20.72
N LYS A 108 10.61 -6.74 -19.53
CA LYS A 108 9.22 -6.99 -19.10
C LYS A 108 9.06 -6.37 -17.71
N GLU A 109 8.52 -5.15 -17.62
CA GLU A 109 7.72 -4.81 -16.43
C GLU A 109 6.59 -5.82 -16.44
N SER A 110 6.73 -6.88 -15.64
CA SER A 110 5.69 -7.89 -15.54
C SER A 110 4.52 -7.24 -14.81
N VAL A 111 3.47 -6.97 -15.57
CA VAL A 111 2.13 -6.65 -15.09
C VAL A 111 1.65 -7.91 -14.36
N GLY A 112 2.02 -8.07 -13.09
CA GLY A 112 1.76 -9.28 -12.30
C GLY A 112 2.95 -10.24 -12.28
N GLY A 113 3.38 -10.58 -11.06
CA GLY A 113 4.45 -11.52 -10.79
C GLY A 113 4.34 -12.06 -9.36
N ARG A 114 4.89 -13.25 -9.11
CA ARG A 114 4.81 -13.97 -7.81
C ARG A 114 5.09 -13.05 -6.62
N ARG A 115 6.05 -12.14 -6.76
CA ARG A 115 6.44 -11.17 -5.72
C ARG A 115 5.36 -10.13 -5.42
N GLN A 116 4.65 -9.60 -6.43
CA GLN A 116 3.53 -8.67 -6.22
C GLN A 116 2.31 -9.40 -5.63
N ALA A 117 2.07 -10.65 -6.05
CA ALA A 117 1.03 -11.49 -5.47
C ALA A 117 1.31 -11.77 -3.98
N MET A 118 2.55 -12.12 -3.63
CA MET A 118 2.96 -12.28 -2.22
C MET A 118 2.75 -11.00 -1.42
N ILE A 119 3.21 -9.84 -1.91
CA ILE A 119 3.04 -8.56 -1.20
C ILE A 119 1.55 -8.25 -0.98
N ASN A 120 0.73 -8.36 -2.03
CA ASN A 120 -0.71 -8.10 -1.91
C ASN A 120 -1.39 -9.11 -0.97
N GLY A 121 -0.99 -10.37 -1.00
CA GLY A 121 -1.56 -11.41 -0.14
C GLY A 121 -1.15 -11.29 1.31
N SER A 122 0.10 -10.96 1.59
CA SER A 122 0.54 -10.64 2.96
C SER A 122 -0.21 -9.43 3.51
N CYS A 123 -0.40 -8.37 2.72
CA CYS A 123 -1.20 -7.22 3.13
C CYS A 123 -2.67 -7.57 3.34
N ALA A 124 -3.27 -8.37 2.45
CA ALA A 124 -4.65 -8.84 2.63
C ALA A 124 -4.79 -9.66 3.91
N ALA A 125 -3.82 -10.53 4.22
CA ALA A 125 -3.81 -11.31 5.45
C ALA A 125 -3.70 -10.43 6.70
N VAL A 126 -2.86 -9.40 6.69
CA VAL A 126 -2.76 -8.43 7.79
C VAL A 126 -4.08 -7.69 8.01
N LEU A 127 -4.71 -7.20 6.95
CA LEU A 127 -5.99 -6.49 7.04
C LEU A 127 -7.12 -7.44 7.50
N MET A 128 -7.18 -8.66 6.96
CA MET A 128 -8.12 -9.69 7.44
C MET A 128 -7.89 -10.04 8.91
N GLY A 129 -6.64 -10.18 9.34
CA GLY A 129 -6.29 -10.44 10.73
C GLY A 129 -6.76 -9.32 11.66
N ALA A 130 -6.59 -8.06 11.27
CA ALA A 130 -7.10 -6.92 12.02
C ALA A 130 -8.64 -6.91 12.09
N GLY A 131 -9.32 -7.16 10.96
CA GLY A 131 -10.78 -7.29 10.92
C GLY A 131 -11.30 -8.43 11.79
N LEU A 132 -10.68 -9.61 11.73
CA LEU A 132 -11.02 -10.75 12.59
C LEU A 132 -10.74 -10.46 14.07
N GLY A 133 -9.67 -9.73 14.38
CA GLY A 133 -9.39 -9.25 15.74
C GLY A 133 -10.54 -8.42 16.28
N HIS A 134 -10.97 -7.39 15.55
CA HIS A 134 -12.14 -6.58 15.96
C HIS A 134 -13.41 -7.41 16.08
N PHE A 135 -13.66 -8.33 15.15
CA PHE A 135 -14.81 -9.24 15.23
C PHE A 135 -14.79 -10.07 16.52
N ILE A 136 -13.68 -10.74 16.84
CA ILE A 136 -13.57 -11.65 17.98
C ILE A 136 -13.59 -10.90 19.31
N PHE A 137 -12.84 -9.80 19.41
CA PHE A 137 -12.63 -9.11 20.68
C PHE A 137 -13.73 -8.11 21.04
N GLN A 138 -14.38 -7.47 20.05
CA GLN A 138 -15.38 -6.43 20.34
C GLN A 138 -16.82 -6.94 20.21
N SER A 139 -17.16 -7.71 19.18
CA SER A 139 -18.57 -8.10 18.94
C SER A 139 -18.70 -9.34 18.04
N PRO A 140 -18.53 -10.57 18.57
CA PRO A 140 -18.56 -11.81 17.78
C PRO A 140 -20.00 -12.26 17.45
N THR A 141 -20.80 -11.40 16.82
CA THR A 141 -22.18 -11.69 16.43
C THR A 141 -22.29 -12.10 14.96
N ALA A 142 -23.31 -12.88 14.62
CA ALA A 142 -23.56 -13.27 13.22
C ALA A 142 -23.69 -12.06 12.28
N ALA A 143 -24.28 -10.95 12.76
CA ALA A 143 -24.42 -9.71 11.99
C ALA A 143 -23.05 -9.08 11.65
N VAL A 144 -22.16 -8.94 12.64
CA VAL A 144 -20.81 -8.40 12.42
C VAL A 144 -19.99 -9.31 11.50
N GLY A 145 -20.13 -10.64 11.66
CA GLY A 145 -19.51 -11.62 10.76
C GLY A 145 -20.02 -11.51 9.33
N ALA A 146 -21.33 -11.29 9.13
CA ALA A 146 -21.92 -11.06 7.82
C ALA A 146 -21.41 -9.77 7.17
N VAL A 147 -21.23 -8.69 7.96
CA VAL A 147 -20.64 -7.43 7.47
C VAL A 147 -19.20 -7.65 7.03
N LEU A 148 -18.38 -8.36 7.82
CA LEU A 148 -16.98 -8.68 7.46
C LEU A 148 -16.92 -9.48 6.14
N ALA A 149 -17.70 -10.56 6.05
CA ALA A 149 -17.72 -11.43 4.88
C ALA A 149 -18.27 -10.69 3.65
N GLY A 150 -19.34 -9.92 3.81
CA GLY A 150 -19.93 -9.10 2.77
C GLY A 150 -18.95 -8.05 2.24
N ALA A 151 -18.30 -7.30 3.13
CA ALA A 151 -17.30 -6.31 2.77
C ALA A 151 -16.12 -6.92 1.99
N LEU A 152 -15.63 -8.08 2.45
CA LEU A 152 -14.58 -8.84 1.79
C LEU A 152 -14.97 -9.23 0.36
N VAL A 153 -16.16 -9.80 0.18
CA VAL A 153 -16.67 -10.24 -1.12
C VAL A 153 -16.92 -9.04 -2.04
N CYS A 154 -17.52 -7.97 -1.54
CA CYS A 154 -17.76 -6.74 -2.30
C CYS A 154 -16.46 -6.08 -2.77
N GLY A 155 -15.48 -5.93 -1.87
CA GLY A 155 -14.15 -5.40 -2.20
C GLY A 155 -13.43 -6.26 -3.23
N TRP A 156 -13.52 -7.59 -3.09
CA TRP A 156 -12.96 -8.54 -4.05
C TRP A 156 -13.64 -8.42 -5.41
N ALA A 157 -14.97 -8.42 -5.46
CA ALA A 157 -15.75 -8.33 -6.69
C ALA A 157 -15.46 -7.04 -7.45
N LEU A 158 -15.38 -5.90 -6.74
CA LEU A 158 -15.11 -4.58 -7.31
C LEU A 158 -13.80 -4.52 -8.12
N PHE A 159 -12.81 -5.33 -7.75
CA PHE A 159 -11.51 -5.38 -8.43
C PHE A 159 -11.35 -6.60 -9.33
N ARG A 160 -12.08 -7.69 -9.06
CA ARG A 160 -12.08 -8.90 -9.90
C ARG A 160 -12.86 -8.71 -11.19
N PHE A 161 -13.97 -7.97 -11.10
CA PHE A 161 -14.87 -7.60 -12.20
C PHE A 161 -14.93 -6.08 -12.29
N PRO A 162 -13.83 -5.41 -12.70
CA PRO A 162 -13.71 -3.98 -12.56
C PRO A 162 -14.75 -3.25 -13.43
N PRO A 163 -15.62 -2.42 -12.83
CA PRO A 163 -16.46 -1.51 -13.60
C PRO A 163 -15.60 -0.39 -14.21
N SER A 164 -16.23 0.57 -14.88
CA SER A 164 -15.53 1.74 -15.41
C SER A 164 -14.70 2.43 -14.31
N ALA A 165 -13.58 3.07 -14.67
CA ALA A 165 -12.70 3.72 -13.68
C ALA A 165 -13.43 4.77 -12.83
N VAL A 166 -14.38 5.50 -13.44
CA VAL A 166 -15.23 6.48 -12.75
C VAL A 166 -16.11 5.79 -11.72
N THR A 167 -16.83 4.74 -12.13
CA THR A 167 -17.70 3.96 -11.24
C THR A 167 -16.89 3.32 -10.11
N ARG A 168 -15.72 2.74 -10.41
CA ARG A 168 -14.86 2.14 -9.38
C ARG A 168 -14.39 3.16 -8.36
N ASN A 169 -13.96 4.34 -8.81
CA ASN A 169 -13.51 5.40 -7.89
C ASN A 169 -14.67 5.94 -7.04
N ALA A 170 -15.87 6.06 -7.61
CA ALA A 170 -17.07 6.42 -6.85
C ALA A 170 -17.43 5.35 -5.81
N LEU A 171 -17.38 4.07 -6.17
CA LEU A 171 -17.63 2.96 -5.25
C LEU A 171 -16.56 2.86 -4.14
N LEU A 172 -15.33 3.29 -4.39
CA LEU A 172 -14.30 3.37 -3.34
C LEU A 172 -14.62 4.45 -2.28
N LEU A 173 -15.38 5.49 -2.62
CA LEU A 173 -15.84 6.48 -1.65
C LEU A 173 -16.91 5.94 -0.70
N VAL A 174 -17.54 4.81 -1.04
CA VAL A 174 -18.49 4.14 -0.15
C VAL A 174 -17.79 3.64 1.12
N ILE A 175 -16.52 3.23 1.03
CA ILE A 175 -15.77 2.72 2.19
C ILE A 175 -15.76 3.72 3.37
N PRO A 176 -15.29 4.97 3.21
CA PRO A 176 -15.33 5.94 4.30
C PRO A 176 -16.75 6.38 4.68
N VAL A 177 -17.70 6.44 3.74
CA VAL A 177 -19.09 6.82 4.05
C VAL A 177 -19.76 5.77 4.93
N GLU A 178 -19.67 4.50 4.56
CA GLU A 178 -20.22 3.39 5.35
C GLU A 178 -19.50 3.21 6.68
N PHE A 179 -18.19 3.52 6.76
CA PHE A 179 -17.49 3.54 8.04
C PHE A 179 -18.19 4.45 9.05
N PHE A 180 -18.52 5.69 8.68
CA PHE A 180 -19.19 6.60 9.60
C PHE A 180 -20.62 6.14 9.92
N LEU A 181 -21.38 5.67 8.93
CA LEU A 181 -22.72 5.14 9.15
C LEU A 181 -22.72 3.95 10.13
N LEU A 182 -21.78 3.02 9.95
CA LEU A 182 -21.61 1.86 10.82
C LEU A 182 -21.05 2.24 12.20
N ALA A 183 -20.28 3.32 12.31
CA ALA A 183 -19.87 3.84 13.61
C ALA A 183 -21.07 4.37 14.41
N PHE A 184 -21.99 5.11 13.77
CA PHE A 184 -23.24 5.54 14.40
C PHE A 184 -24.13 4.34 14.79
N LEU A 185 -24.30 3.39 13.87
CA LEU A 185 -25.09 2.18 14.14
C LEU A 185 -24.48 1.34 15.26
N GLY A 186 -23.15 1.15 15.24
CA GLY A 186 -22.40 0.42 16.24
C GLY A 186 -22.51 1.05 17.62
N GLY A 187 -22.45 2.39 17.71
CA GLY A 187 -22.70 3.12 18.95
C GLY A 187 -24.11 2.89 19.50
N ASN A 188 -25.13 2.91 18.65
CA ASN A 188 -26.53 2.73 19.06
C ASN A 188 -26.89 1.27 19.38
N THR A 189 -26.16 0.30 18.85
CA THR A 189 -26.43 -1.15 19.02
C THR A 189 -25.40 -1.86 19.88
N SER A 190 -24.46 -1.12 20.46
CA SER A 190 -23.30 -1.64 21.18
C SER A 190 -22.42 -2.59 20.34
N GLN A 191 -22.48 -2.49 19.01
CA GLN A 191 -21.67 -3.28 18.08
C GLN A 191 -20.49 -2.44 17.54
N MET A 192 -19.59 -2.05 18.44
CA MET A 192 -18.47 -1.15 18.12
C MET A 192 -17.50 -1.69 17.05
N ALA A 193 -17.54 -3.00 16.77
CA ALA A 193 -16.73 -3.65 15.75
C ALA A 193 -17.16 -3.31 14.30
N LEU A 194 -18.43 -2.97 14.07
CA LEU A 194 -19.01 -2.79 12.73
C LEU A 194 -18.18 -1.91 11.77
N PRO A 195 -17.77 -0.68 12.14
CA PRO A 195 -17.01 0.17 11.23
C PRO A 195 -15.63 -0.42 10.87
N PHE A 196 -14.99 -1.09 11.82
CA PHE A 196 -13.66 -1.69 11.64
C PHE A 196 -13.72 -2.92 10.75
N VAL A 197 -14.64 -3.86 11.02
CA VAL A 197 -14.75 -5.10 10.23
C VAL A 197 -15.14 -4.82 8.78
N TRP A 198 -16.01 -3.82 8.56
CA TRP A 198 -16.34 -3.34 7.23
C TRP A 198 -15.09 -2.85 6.48
N THR A 199 -14.34 -1.94 7.11
CA THR A 199 -13.23 -1.26 6.42
C THR A 199 -12.05 -2.20 6.19
N TYR A 200 -11.67 -2.99 7.20
CA TYR A 200 -10.63 -4.00 7.06
C TYR A 200 -11.02 -5.08 6.05
N GLY A 201 -12.26 -5.56 6.08
CA GLY A 201 -12.80 -6.52 5.12
C GLY A 201 -12.79 -5.97 3.69
N ALA A 202 -13.30 -4.76 3.47
CA ALA A 202 -13.32 -4.11 2.16
C ALA A 202 -11.92 -3.91 1.60
N LEU A 203 -10.97 -3.38 2.39
CA LEU A 203 -9.58 -3.16 1.95
C LEU A 203 -8.86 -4.48 1.63
N ALA A 204 -9.08 -5.51 2.45
CA ALA A 204 -8.56 -6.86 2.18
C ALA A 204 -9.15 -7.43 0.89
N GLY A 205 -10.47 -7.30 0.70
CA GLY A 205 -11.18 -7.68 -0.51
C GLY A 205 -10.60 -7.02 -1.74
N VAL A 206 -10.37 -5.70 -1.69
CA VAL A 206 -9.74 -4.97 -2.79
C VAL A 206 -8.37 -5.57 -3.14
N LEU A 207 -7.54 -5.90 -2.15
CA LEU A 207 -6.26 -6.56 -2.39
C LEU A 207 -6.42 -7.96 -3.02
N LEU A 208 -7.35 -8.77 -2.52
CA LEU A 208 -7.64 -10.09 -3.07
C LEU A 208 -8.23 -10.03 -4.49
N GLY A 209 -9.04 -9.02 -4.81
CA GLY A 209 -9.70 -8.87 -6.11
C GLY A 209 -8.77 -8.48 -7.26
N GLY A 210 -7.51 -8.14 -6.98
CA GLY A 210 -6.59 -7.63 -7.99
C GLY A 210 -6.29 -8.59 -9.13
N HIS A 211 -6.18 -8.08 -10.35
CA HIS A 211 -5.89 -8.90 -11.53
C HIS A 211 -4.45 -9.47 -11.61
N TYR A 212 -3.66 -9.38 -10.53
CA TYR A 212 -2.22 -9.62 -10.51
C TYR A 212 -1.80 -10.90 -9.76
N TRP A 213 -2.75 -11.68 -9.24
CA TRP A 213 -2.48 -12.95 -8.54
C TRP A 213 -1.93 -14.02 -9.47
N SER A 214 -2.40 -14.01 -10.70
CA SER A 214 -1.81 -14.69 -11.85
C SER A 214 -1.27 -13.61 -12.77
N GLY A 215 0.05 -13.54 -12.97
CA GLY A 215 0.60 -12.80 -14.11
C GLY A 215 -0.08 -13.25 -15.41
N PRO A 216 0.02 -12.49 -16.51
CA PRO A 216 -0.60 -12.91 -17.77
C PRO A 216 -0.15 -14.34 -18.07
N LEU A 217 -1.12 -15.26 -18.17
CA LEU A 217 -0.87 -16.62 -18.66
C LEU A 217 -0.05 -16.49 -19.94
N VAL A 218 0.99 -17.32 -20.10
CA VAL A 218 1.78 -17.34 -21.33
C VAL A 218 0.83 -17.63 -22.49
N GLY A 219 0.50 -16.60 -23.29
CA GLY A 219 -0.46 -16.68 -24.41
C GLY A 219 -1.80 -15.99 -24.20
N ALA A 220 -2.14 -15.49 -22.99
CA ALA A 220 -3.39 -14.75 -22.80
C ALA A 220 -3.29 -13.32 -23.38
N PRO A 221 -4.34 -12.83 -24.08
CA PRO A 221 -4.41 -11.46 -24.54
C PRO A 221 -4.30 -10.52 -23.33
N ARG A 222 -3.41 -9.53 -23.43
CA ARG A 222 -3.22 -8.53 -22.37
C ARG A 222 -4.56 -7.81 -22.14
N PRO A 223 -4.99 -7.58 -20.89
CA PRO A 223 -6.23 -6.86 -20.64
C PRO A 223 -6.15 -5.47 -21.29
N PRO A 224 -7.24 -5.00 -21.93
CA PRO A 224 -7.24 -3.79 -22.78
C PRO A 224 -7.03 -2.48 -22.02
N PHE A 225 -6.75 -2.52 -20.72
CA PHE A 225 -6.70 -1.37 -19.82
C PHE A 225 -5.32 -1.07 -19.23
N SER A 226 -4.22 -1.60 -19.78
CA SER A 226 -2.99 -0.80 -19.70
C SER A 226 -3.30 0.46 -20.49
N SER A 227 -3.32 1.60 -19.79
CA SER A 227 -3.33 2.93 -20.41
C SER A 227 -2.61 2.86 -21.74
N GLN A 228 -3.21 3.39 -22.80
CA GLN A 228 -2.46 3.73 -24.00
C GLN A 228 -1.39 4.75 -23.59
N GLU A 229 -0.27 4.28 -23.03
CA GLU A 229 1.01 4.92 -23.24
C GLU A 229 1.17 4.89 -24.75
N LYS A 230 0.71 5.97 -25.39
CA LYS A 230 0.96 6.28 -26.79
C LYS A 230 2.41 5.91 -27.00
N ARG A 231 2.63 4.83 -27.73
CA ARG A 231 3.95 4.27 -28.04
C ARG A 231 4.76 5.44 -28.59
N ARG A 232 5.55 6.10 -27.73
CA ARG A 232 6.36 7.24 -28.10
C ARG A 232 7.46 6.63 -28.94
N ARG A 233 7.15 6.47 -30.23
CA ARG A 233 8.02 5.90 -31.25
C ARG A 233 9.28 6.74 -31.14
N LYS A 234 10.32 6.19 -30.49
CA LYS A 234 11.64 6.82 -30.45
C LYS A 234 12.05 6.91 -31.92
N ARG A 235 11.76 8.06 -32.55
CA ARG A 235 12.34 8.41 -33.84
C ARG A 235 13.84 8.36 -33.59
N LYS A 236 14.47 7.33 -34.14
CA LYS A 236 15.92 7.20 -34.22
C LYS A 236 16.39 8.53 -34.81
N LYS A 237 17.05 9.37 -34.00
CA LYS A 237 17.67 10.60 -34.49
C LYS A 237 18.80 10.11 -35.38
N VAL A 238 18.54 10.01 -36.69
CA VAL A 238 19.56 9.68 -37.68
C VAL A 238 20.60 10.78 -37.58
N ARG A 239 21.76 10.45 -37.00
CA ARG A 239 22.96 11.28 -37.04
C ARG A 239 23.40 11.32 -38.51
N ARG A 240 22.86 12.27 -39.27
CA ARG A 240 23.40 12.65 -40.59
C ARG A 240 24.38 13.80 -40.37
N SER A 241 25.61 13.45 -40.03
CA SER A 241 26.76 14.36 -40.11
C SER A 241 28.05 13.55 -39.96
N GLN A 242 28.33 12.71 -40.95
CA GLN A 242 29.65 12.15 -41.23
C GLN A 242 29.96 12.15 -42.74
N ASP A 243 29.45 13.16 -43.47
CA ASP A 243 29.68 13.30 -44.91
C ASP A 243 30.05 14.74 -45.33
N LYS A 244 30.75 15.48 -44.46
CA LYS A 244 31.40 16.76 -44.81
C LYS A 244 32.89 16.75 -44.49
N GLN A 245 33.57 15.66 -44.85
CA GLN A 245 35.04 15.62 -44.76
C GLN A 245 35.73 15.04 -46.01
N LYS A 246 35.03 15.00 -47.15
CA LYS A 246 35.63 14.72 -48.47
C LYS A 246 35.05 15.65 -49.54
N GLN A 247 35.32 16.95 -49.44
CA GLN A 247 35.11 17.86 -50.57
C GLN A 247 35.99 19.11 -50.58
N ASN A 248 37.17 19.07 -49.95
CA ASN A 248 38.27 20.00 -50.25
C ASN A 248 39.47 19.21 -50.77
N LYS A 249 39.35 18.69 -51.99
CA LYS A 249 40.51 18.49 -52.88
C LYS A 249 40.42 19.60 -53.92
N VAL A 250 41.17 20.68 -53.70
CA VAL A 250 41.45 21.68 -54.74
C VAL A 250 42.47 21.05 -55.70
N PRO A 251 42.25 21.08 -57.01
CA PRO A 251 43.21 20.56 -57.98
C PRO A 251 44.44 21.47 -58.08
N ALA A 252 45.61 20.83 -58.12
CA ALA A 252 46.88 21.48 -58.42
C ALA A 252 46.92 21.89 -59.90
N GLY A 253 47.33 23.14 -60.17
CA GLY A 253 47.48 23.66 -61.53
C GLY A 253 48.31 24.96 -61.56
N ARG A 254 49.63 24.78 -61.71
CA ARG A 254 50.67 25.66 -62.29
C ARG A 254 50.44 27.18 -62.35
N ARG A 255 51.40 27.92 -61.75
CA ARG A 255 52.36 28.75 -62.50
C ARG A 255 53.74 28.52 -61.93
#